data_AF-A0A7D7ZX94-F1
#
_entry.id   AF-A0A7D7ZX94-F1
#
_cell.length_a   1.000
_cell.length_b   1.000
_cell.length_c   1.000
_cell.angle_alpha   90.00
_cell.angle_beta   90.00
_cell.angle_gamma   90.00
#
_symmetry.space_group_name_H-M   'P 1'
#
loop_
_entity.id
_entity.type
_entity.pdbx_description
1 polymer ?
#
loop_
_entity_poly.entity_id
_entity_poly.type
_entity_poly.pdbx_seq_one_letter_code
_entity_poly.pdbx_strand_id
1 'polypeptide(L)'
;MNKSSKQRKEQVDKASKLSIVKQCDLLQIHRSSVYYIPKGESSLNLEIMRLIDEEHLLHPWLGVPRITTWLNMDKGYKINKKRIERLYRLMGLSAVGPNPNTSKRGKGLCIESISTC
;
A
#
# COMPACT_ATOMS: atom_id res chain seq x y z
N MET A 1 25.26 -2.77 18.85
CA MET A 1 24.48 -3.99 18.55
C MET A 1 23.13 -3.55 17.96
N ASN A 2 23.03 -3.47 16.64
CA ASN A 2 21.89 -2.83 15.96
C ASN A 2 20.72 -3.81 15.78
N LYS A 3 19.82 -3.88 16.77
CA LYS A 3 18.59 -4.68 16.68
C LYS A 3 17.49 -3.92 15.91
N SER A 4 16.83 -4.60 14.98
CA SER A 4 15.66 -4.06 14.25
C SER A 4 14.50 -3.77 15.21
N SER A 5 13.65 -2.80 14.87
CA SER A 5 12.49 -2.40 15.68
C SER A 5 11.54 -3.57 15.99
N LYS A 6 11.38 -4.51 15.05
CA LYS A 6 10.60 -5.74 15.23
C LYS A 6 11.17 -6.63 16.33
N GLN A 7 12.48 -6.88 16.31
CA GLN A 7 13.18 -7.69 17.31
C GLN A 7 13.16 -7.05 18.70
N ARG A 8 13.10 -5.71 18.76
CA ARG A 8 12.95 -4.97 20.02
C ARG A 8 11.53 -5.10 20.58
N LYS A 9 10.50 -5.11 19.73
CA LYS A 9 9.11 -5.35 20.16
C LYS A 9 8.90 -6.75 20.75
N GLU A 10 9.58 -7.77 20.22
CA GLU A 10 9.50 -9.16 20.71
C GLU A 10 10.06 -9.34 22.14
N GLN A 11 10.88 -8.40 22.63
CA GLN A 11 11.47 -8.44 23.98
C GLN A 11 10.55 -7.82 25.05
N VAL A 12 9.34 -7.37 24.69
CA VAL A 12 8.41 -6.75 25.63
C VAL A 12 7.55 -7.81 26.29
N ASP A 13 7.74 -8.01 27.59
CA ASP A 13 7.02 -9.00 28.38
C ASP A 13 5.97 -8.36 29.28
N LYS A 14 4.71 -8.82 29.16
CA LYS A 14 3.59 -8.33 30.00
C LYS A 14 3.64 -8.85 31.44
N ALA A 15 4.33 -9.97 31.68
CA ALA A 15 4.44 -10.63 32.99
C ALA A 15 5.68 -10.22 33.79
N SER A 16 6.47 -9.26 33.31
CA SER A 16 7.70 -8.85 33.99
C SER A 16 7.41 -7.92 35.19
N LYS A 17 8.40 -7.78 36.09
CA LYS A 17 8.34 -6.85 37.23
C LYS A 17 8.33 -5.37 36.82
N LEU A 18 8.67 -5.06 35.56
CA LEU A 18 8.77 -3.69 35.04
C LEU A 18 7.52 -3.34 34.23
N SER A 19 7.02 -2.11 34.38
CA SER A 19 5.89 -1.64 33.57
C SER A 19 6.24 -1.60 32.08
N ILE A 20 5.25 -1.84 31.22
CA ILE A 20 5.41 -1.81 29.75
C ILE A 20 6.02 -0.48 29.29
N VAL A 21 5.70 0.63 29.96
CA VAL A 21 6.26 1.96 29.67
C VAL A 21 7.77 1.96 29.85
N LYS A 22 8.27 1.51 31.02
CA LYS A 22 9.71 1.45 31.30
C LYS A 22 10.44 0.50 30.33
N GLN A 23 9.82 -0.60 29.96
CA GLN A 23 10.38 -1.51 28.96
C GLN A 23 10.49 -0.85 27.58
N CYS A 24 9.47 -0.08 27.17
CA CYS A 24 9.48 0.66 25.92
C CYS A 24 10.56 1.74 25.89
N ASP A 25 10.75 2.45 27.00
CA ASP A 25 11.79 3.49 27.14
C ASP A 25 13.19 2.88 27.05
N LEU A 26 13.43 1.74 27.72
CA LEU A 26 14.71 1.02 27.66
C LEU A 26 15.00 0.48 26.25
N LEU A 27 13.97 -0.01 25.56
CA LEU A 27 14.09 -0.60 24.22
C LEU A 27 14.02 0.46 23.11
N GLN A 28 13.80 1.74 23.45
CA GLN A 28 13.66 2.85 22.50
C GLN A 28 12.59 2.55 21.44
N ILE A 29 11.43 2.06 21.88
CA ILE A 29 10.26 1.76 21.04
C ILE A 29 9.06 2.59 21.48
N HIS A 30 8.25 3.03 20.53
CA HIS A 30 7.03 3.75 20.85
C HIS A 30 5.94 2.80 21.39
N ARG A 31 5.28 3.17 22.48
CA ARG A 31 4.24 2.36 23.14
C ARG A 31 3.11 1.93 22.19
N SER A 32 2.72 2.78 21.23
CA SER A 32 1.66 2.42 20.27
C SER A 32 2.05 1.23 19.39
N SER A 33 3.33 1.04 19.12
CA SER A 33 3.82 -0.09 18.32
C SER A 33 3.59 -1.42 19.04
N VAL A 34 3.70 -1.45 20.38
CA VAL A 34 3.48 -2.66 21.18
C VAL A 34 2.03 -3.12 21.10
N TYR A 35 1.08 -2.19 21.22
CA TYR A 35 -0.35 -2.51 21.15
C TYR A 35 -0.88 -2.66 19.72
N TYR A 36 -0.13 -2.20 18.71
CA TYR A 36 -0.54 -2.38 17.33
C TYR A 36 -0.54 -3.86 16.94
N ILE A 37 -1.73 -4.37 16.65
CA ILE A 37 -1.96 -5.68 16.07
C ILE A 37 -2.21 -5.47 14.57
N PRO A 38 -1.41 -6.07 13.68
CA PRO A 38 -1.68 -5.98 12.25
C PRO A 38 -3.03 -6.64 11.96
N LYS A 39 -3.96 -5.87 11.37
CA LYS A 39 -5.21 -6.42 10.87
C LYS A 39 -4.96 -6.99 9.47
N GLY A 40 -5.40 -8.23 9.25
CA GLY A 40 -5.42 -8.82 7.93
C GLY A 40 -6.45 -8.15 7.01
N GLU A 41 -6.53 -8.64 5.77
CA GLU A 41 -7.53 -8.19 4.80
C GLU A 41 -8.92 -8.77 5.12
N SER A 42 -9.97 -8.01 4.79
CA SER A 42 -11.35 -8.49 4.94
C SER A 42 -11.67 -9.57 3.91
N SER A 43 -12.61 -10.47 4.21
CA SER A 43 -13.08 -11.52 3.28
C SER A 43 -13.46 -10.98 1.90
N LEU A 44 -14.22 -9.88 1.88
CA LEU A 44 -14.58 -9.18 0.64
C LEU A 44 -13.36 -8.72 -0.17
N ASN A 45 -12.27 -8.29 0.48
CA ASN A 45 -11.08 -7.87 -0.25
C ASN A 45 -10.37 -9.06 -0.88
N LEU A 46 -10.36 -10.22 -0.20
CA LEU A 46 -9.79 -11.45 -0.76
C LEU A 46 -10.59 -11.95 -1.97
N GLU A 47 -11.91 -11.85 -1.92
CA GLU A 47 -12.79 -12.16 -3.06
C GLU A 47 -12.52 -11.22 -4.24
N ILE A 48 -12.43 -9.91 -3.98
CA ILE A 48 -12.09 -8.92 -5.02
C ILE A 48 -10.70 -9.19 -5.60
N MET A 49 -9.71 -9.54 -4.78
CA MET A 49 -8.36 -9.89 -5.26
C MET A 49 -8.41 -11.06 -6.24
N ARG A 50 -9.17 -12.13 -5.93
CA ARG A 50 -9.36 -13.28 -6.83
C ARG A 50 -10.01 -12.89 -8.15
N LEU A 51 -11.07 -12.09 -8.11
CA LEU A 51 -11.75 -11.61 -9.32
C LEU A 51 -10.84 -10.74 -10.18
N ILE A 52 -10.00 -9.91 -9.57
CA ILE A 52 -9.02 -9.09 -10.28
C ILE A 52 -7.97 -9.98 -10.94
N ASP A 53 -7.47 -11.01 -10.24
CA ASP A 53 -6.49 -11.94 -10.81
C ASP A 53 -7.06 -12.68 -12.03
N GLU A 54 -8.29 -13.18 -11.95
CA GLU A 54 -8.99 -13.81 -13.09
C GLU A 54 -9.10 -12.87 -14.30
N GLU A 55 -9.55 -11.64 -14.07
CA GLU A 55 -9.72 -10.64 -15.12
C GLU A 55 -8.37 -10.19 -15.70
N HIS A 56 -7.32 -10.12 -14.88
CA HIS A 56 -5.98 -9.73 -15.33
C HIS A 56 -5.33 -10.78 -16.22
N LEU A 57 -5.61 -12.07 -15.98
CA LEU A 57 -5.17 -13.17 -16.84
C LEU A 57 -5.81 -13.11 -18.23
N LEU A 58 -7.07 -12.71 -18.31
CA LEU A 58 -7.79 -12.55 -19.58
C LEU A 58 -7.40 -11.24 -20.29
N HIS A 59 -7.25 -10.16 -19.54
CA HIS A 59 -7.14 -8.81 -20.05
C HIS A 59 -6.03 -7.99 -19.33
N PRO A 60 -4.74 -8.28 -19.59
CA PRO A 60 -3.62 -7.66 -18.89
C PRO A 60 -3.45 -6.13 -19.14
N TRP A 61 -4.13 -5.58 -20.15
CA TRP A 61 -4.14 -4.14 -20.44
C TRP A 61 -5.15 -3.35 -19.61
N LEU A 62 -6.05 -4.02 -18.87
CA LEU A 62 -7.02 -3.33 -18.03
C LEU A 62 -6.37 -2.76 -16.77
N GLY A 63 -6.46 -1.44 -16.64
CA GLY A 63 -6.05 -0.75 -15.42
C GLY A 63 -7.18 -0.57 -14.42
N VAL A 64 -6.80 -0.03 -13.25
CA VAL A 64 -7.69 0.28 -12.12
C VAL A 64 -9.03 0.93 -12.54
N PRO A 65 -9.08 1.93 -13.44
CA PRO A 65 -10.36 2.54 -13.82
C PRO A 65 -11.34 1.55 -14.46
N ARG A 66 -10.88 0.71 -15.39
CA ARG A 66 -11.74 -0.24 -16.10
C ARG A 66 -12.18 -1.39 -15.20
N ILE A 67 -11.28 -1.90 -14.36
CA ILE A 67 -11.61 -2.92 -13.35
C ILE A 67 -12.62 -2.39 -12.33
N THR A 68 -12.52 -1.12 -11.94
CA THR A 68 -13.53 -0.50 -11.06
C THR A 68 -14.90 -0.48 -11.71
N THR A 69 -14.97 -0.14 -12.99
CA THR A 69 -16.23 -0.17 -13.74
C THR A 69 -16.77 -1.59 -13.86
N TRP A 70 -15.93 -2.56 -14.24
CA TRP A 70 -16.32 -3.97 -14.39
C TRP A 70 -16.83 -4.57 -13.06
N LEU A 71 -16.12 -4.36 -11.96
CA LEU A 71 -16.57 -4.84 -10.64
C LEU A 71 -17.91 -4.22 -10.23
N ASN A 72 -18.15 -2.95 -10.57
CA ASN A 72 -19.38 -2.27 -10.19
C ASN A 72 -20.56 -2.58 -11.11
N MET A 73 -20.33 -2.77 -12.42
CA MET A 73 -21.38 -2.97 -13.41
C MET A 73 -21.69 -4.46 -13.63
N ASP A 74 -20.67 -5.28 -13.89
CA ASP A 74 -20.85 -6.69 -14.25
C ASP A 74 -21.03 -7.59 -13.02
N LYS A 75 -20.29 -7.30 -11.95
CA LYS A 75 -20.35 -8.07 -10.69
C LYS A 75 -21.26 -7.43 -9.62
N GLY A 76 -21.73 -6.22 -9.84
CA GLY A 76 -22.70 -5.53 -8.96
C GLY A 76 -22.14 -5.05 -7.61
N TYR A 77 -20.82 -4.99 -7.45
CA TYR A 77 -20.24 -4.42 -6.23
C TYR A 77 -20.40 -2.89 -6.19
N LYS A 78 -20.24 -2.27 -5.02
CA LYS A 78 -20.18 -0.81 -4.87
C LYS A 78 -18.85 -0.42 -4.25
N ILE A 79 -17.79 -0.49 -5.04
CA ILE A 79 -16.41 -0.29 -4.59
C ILE A 79 -15.85 1.02 -5.14
N ASN A 80 -15.22 1.79 -4.26
CA ASN A 80 -14.50 3.00 -4.62
C ASN A 80 -13.16 2.66 -5.30
N LYS A 81 -12.82 3.38 -6.38
CA LYS A 81 -11.54 3.30 -7.10
C LYS A 81 -10.32 3.26 -6.18
N LYS A 82 -10.30 4.07 -5.11
CA LYS A 82 -9.17 4.11 -4.15
C LYS A 82 -8.91 2.75 -3.48
N ARG A 83 -9.97 1.97 -3.24
CA ARG A 83 -9.84 0.63 -2.66
C ARG A 83 -9.15 -0.31 -3.66
N ILE A 84 -9.60 -0.30 -4.92
CA ILE A 84 -9.03 -1.16 -5.97
C ILE A 84 -7.58 -0.76 -6.25
N GLU A 85 -7.25 0.53 -6.27
CA GLU A 85 -5.88 1.00 -6.43
C GLU A 85 -4.95 0.46 -5.32
N ARG A 86 -5.42 0.45 -4.07
CA ARG A 86 -4.69 -0.15 -2.96
C ARG A 86 -4.50 -1.65 -3.16
N LEU A 87 -5.55 -2.39 -3.56
CA LEU A 87 -5.48 -3.84 -3.81
C LEU A 87 -4.51 -4.16 -4.96
N TYR A 88 -4.55 -3.39 -6.05
CA TYR A 88 -3.59 -3.47 -7.15
C TYR A 88 -2.14 -3.32 -6.68
N ARG A 89 -1.87 -2.32 -5.84
CA ARG A 89 -0.54 -2.11 -5.25
C ARG A 89 -0.10 -3.25 -4.33
N LEU A 90 -1.02 -3.82 -3.55
CA LEU A 90 -0.74 -4.97 -2.68
C LEU A 90 -0.40 -6.23 -3.49
N MET A 91 -1.09 -6.44 -4.61
CA MET A 91 -0.84 -7.58 -5.51
C MET A 91 0.36 -7.34 -6.46
N GLY A 92 0.89 -6.12 -6.51
CA GLY A 92 2.00 -5.77 -7.42
C GLY A 92 1.58 -5.71 -8.90
N LEU A 93 0.28 -5.57 -9.19
CA LEU A 93 -0.24 -5.52 -10.54
C LEU A 93 -0.12 -4.11 -11.13
N SER A 94 0.23 -4.04 -12.42
CA SER A 94 0.19 -2.82 -13.22
C SER A 94 -0.37 -3.14 -14.61
N ALA A 95 -1.16 -2.22 -15.16
CA ALA A 95 -1.61 -2.34 -16.55
C ALA A 95 -0.41 -2.17 -17.49
N VAL A 96 -0.39 -2.92 -18.59
CA VAL A 96 0.67 -2.89 -19.62
C VAL A 96 0.64 -1.59 -20.47
N GLY A 97 -0.38 -0.73 -20.28
CA GLY A 97 -0.57 0.50 -21.06
C GLY A 97 0.25 1.71 -20.58
N PRO A 98 0.27 2.79 -21.38
CA PRO A 98 0.91 4.04 -21.02
C PRO A 98 0.25 4.67 -19.78
N ASN A 99 1.07 5.12 -18.83
CA ASN A 99 0.57 5.79 -17.64
C ASN A 99 -0.14 7.11 -17.98
N PRO A 100 -1.16 7.52 -17.21
CA PRO A 100 -1.85 8.78 -17.45
C PRO A 100 -0.88 9.97 -17.60
N ASN A 101 -1.14 10.83 -18.58
CA ASN A 101 -0.33 12.01 -18.92
C ASN A 101 1.05 11.75 -19.56
N THR A 102 1.36 10.54 -20.07
CA THR A 102 2.61 10.35 -20.86
C THR A 102 2.64 11.12 -22.17
N SER A 103 1.48 11.50 -22.73
CA SER A 103 1.39 12.34 -23.94
C SER A 103 1.63 13.82 -23.68
N LYS A 104 1.55 14.27 -22.42
CA LYS A 104 1.86 15.66 -22.07
C LYS A 104 3.38 15.78 -21.95
N ARG A 105 3.96 16.69 -22.73
CA ARG A 105 5.36 17.08 -22.53
C ARG A 105 5.54 17.44 -21.05
N GLY A 106 6.55 16.86 -20.40
CA GLY A 106 6.93 17.28 -19.05
C GLY A 106 7.13 18.80 -19.05
N LYS A 107 6.81 19.47 -17.95
CA LYS A 107 7.20 20.88 -17.79
C LYS A 107 8.72 20.90 -17.91
N GLY A 108 9.24 21.33 -19.04
CA GLY A 108 10.67 21.52 -19.21
C GLY A 108 11.10 22.41 -18.05
N LEU A 109 12.06 21.96 -17.24
CA LEU A 109 12.81 22.92 -16.44
C LEU A 109 13.46 23.84 -17.47
N CYS A 110 12.92 25.05 -17.62
CA CYS A 110 13.70 26.16 -18.12
C CYS A 110 14.81 26.32 -17.10
N ILE A 111 15.96 25.69 -17.36
CA ILE A 111 17.21 26.12 -16.77
C ILE A 111 17.45 27.45 -17.47
N GLU A 112 16.80 28.51 -17.00
CA GLU A 112 17.18 29.85 -17.42
C GLU A 112 18.65 29.97 -17.08
N SER A 113 19.41 30.06 -18.15
CA SER A 113 20.82 30.33 -18.20
C SER A 113 21.17 31.32 -17.11
N ILE A 114 22.04 30.92 -16.19
CA ILE A 114 22.93 31.87 -15.54
C ILE A 114 23.81 32.38 -16.69
N SER A 115 23.30 33.38 -17.40
CA SER A 115 24.07 34.23 -18.29
C SER A 115 24.86 35.15 -17.38
N THR A 116 25.98 34.66 -16.89
CA THR A 116 27.11 35.52 -16.58
C THR A 116 27.64 36.01 -17.92
N CYS A 117 27.16 37.18 -18.34
CA CYS A 117 27.79 38.16 -19.24
C CYS A 117 26.98 39.45 -19.14
#